data_AF-A0A7X8H0G9-F1
#
_entry.id   AF-A0A7X8H0G9-F1
#
_cell.length_a   1.000
_cell.length_b   1.000
_cell.length_c   1.000
_cell.angle_alpha   90.00
_cell.angle_beta   90.00
_cell.angle_gamma   90.00
#
_symmetry.space_group_name_H-M   'P 1'
#
loop_
_entity.id
_entity.type
_entity.pdbx_description
1 polymer ?
#
loop_
_entity_poly.entity_id
_entity_poly.type
_entity_poly.pdbx_seq_one_letter_code
_entity_poly.pdbx_strand_id
1 'polypeptide(L)'
;MKEMATMKDVAELAGVSLGTVSRVINKAQGIKPQTLEKVNGAIEKLNYIPDQYARGMKLNRTNTIALIVPTIWHPFFGEFAYHVEQELSRLDYKMLLCNSAGPEKEAEYIKML
;
A
#
# COMPACT_ATOMS: atom_id res chain seq x y z
N MET A 1 24.73 -7.36 -12.40
CA MET A 1 23.83 -7.15 -11.25
C MET A 1 22.49 -7.76 -11.64
N LYS A 2 22.05 -8.83 -10.98
CA LYS A 2 20.81 -9.52 -11.37
C LYS A 2 19.65 -8.66 -10.89
N GLU A 3 18.90 -8.08 -11.82
CA GLU A 3 17.71 -7.25 -11.53
C GLU A 3 16.75 -8.03 -10.63
N MET A 4 16.09 -7.31 -9.72
CA MET A 4 15.05 -7.88 -8.86
C MET A 4 14.04 -8.64 -9.71
N ALA A 5 13.71 -9.86 -9.30
CA ALA A 5 12.71 -10.67 -9.98
C ALA A 5 11.39 -9.88 -10.06
N THR A 6 10.73 -9.97 -11.21
CA THR A 6 9.47 -9.29 -11.50
C THR A 6 8.32 -10.29 -11.55
N MET A 7 7.07 -9.80 -11.52
CA MET A 7 5.89 -10.66 -11.73
C MET A 7 5.92 -11.38 -13.09
N LYS A 8 6.63 -10.86 -14.10
CA LYS A 8 6.80 -11.54 -15.39
C LYS A 8 7.65 -12.79 -15.24
N ASP A 9 8.75 -12.70 -14.50
CA ASP A 9 9.66 -13.82 -14.25
C ASP A 9 8.96 -14.92 -13.44
N VAL A 10 8.13 -14.52 -12.46
CA VAL A 10 7.28 -15.46 -11.71
C VAL A 10 6.27 -16.15 -12.62
N ALA A 11 5.63 -15.40 -13.53
CA ALA A 11 4.64 -15.95 -14.46
C ALA A 11 5.27 -16.97 -15.43
N GLU A 12 6.45 -16.65 -15.95
CA GLU A 12 7.22 -17.52 -16.84
C GLU A 12 7.66 -18.80 -16.13
N LEU A 13 8.22 -18.69 -14.92
CA LEU A 13 8.67 -19.83 -14.13
C LEU A 13 7.51 -20.73 -13.67
N ALA A 14 6.36 -20.14 -13.32
CA ALA A 14 5.17 -20.89 -12.92
C ALA A 14 4.36 -21.44 -14.11
N GLY A 15 4.66 -21.01 -15.35
CA GLY A 15 3.94 -21.40 -16.56
C GLY A 15 2.49 -20.91 -16.59
N VAL A 16 2.23 -19.70 -16.07
CA VAL A 16 0.89 -19.10 -16.01
C VAL A 16 0.89 -17.68 -16.56
N SER A 17 -0.29 -17.09 -16.79
CA SER A 17 -0.39 -15.70 -17.19
C SER A 17 -0.06 -14.74 -16.04
N LEU A 18 0.42 -13.54 -16.37
CA LEU A 18 0.67 -12.47 -15.39
C LEU A 18 -0.57 -12.12 -14.56
N GLY A 19 -1.77 -12.19 -15.17
CA GLY A 19 -3.04 -12.01 -14.47
C GLY A 19 -3.32 -13.09 -13.43
N THR A 20 -2.88 -14.33 -13.68
CA THR A 20 -3.00 -15.44 -12.72
C THR A 20 -2.07 -15.24 -11.52
N VAL A 21 -0.82 -14.83 -11.77
CA VAL A 21 0.12 -14.48 -10.69
C VAL A 21 -0.43 -13.33 -9.84
N SER A 22 -0.97 -12.29 -10.48
CA SER A 22 -1.61 -11.18 -9.78
C SER A 22 -2.79 -11.64 -8.92
N ARG A 23 -3.64 -12.55 -9.43
CA ARG A 23 -4.74 -13.13 -8.65
C ARG A 23 -4.26 -13.94 -7.44
N VAL A 24 -3.18 -14.71 -7.58
CA VAL A 24 -2.59 -15.47 -6.46
C VAL A 24 -2.03 -14.54 -5.39
N ILE A 25 -1.23 -13.54 -5.79
CA ILE A 25 -0.68 -12.53 -4.87
C ILE A 25 -1.81 -11.75 -4.17
N ASN A 26 -2.88 -11.43 -4.89
CA ASN A 26 -4.05 -10.72 -4.37
C ASN A 26 -5.03 -11.62 -3.61
N LYS A 27 -4.74 -12.92 -3.41
CA LYS A 27 -5.62 -13.89 -2.74
C LYS A 27 -7.05 -13.92 -3.32
N ALA A 28 -7.19 -13.75 -4.64
CA ALA A 28 -8.49 -13.76 -5.31
C ALA A 28 -9.14 -15.16 -5.22
N GLN A 29 -10.47 -15.20 -5.13
CA GLN A 29 -11.21 -16.48 -5.09
C GLN A 29 -11.22 -17.20 -6.45
N GLY A 30 -11.41 -18.53 -6.43
CA GLY A 30 -11.55 -19.37 -7.62
C GLY A 30 -10.25 -19.79 -8.30
N ILE A 31 -9.12 -19.81 -7.57
CA ILE A 31 -7.84 -20.29 -8.07
C ILE A 31 -7.71 -21.78 -7.75
N LYS A 32 -7.34 -22.59 -8.76
CA LYS A 32 -7.11 -24.03 -8.55
C LYS A 32 -5.91 -24.23 -7.62
N PRO A 33 -5.97 -25.18 -6.66
CA PRO A 33 -4.86 -25.44 -5.73
C PRO A 33 -3.52 -25.70 -6.44
N GLN A 34 -3.55 -26.47 -7.54
CA GLN A 34 -2.36 -26.74 -8.36
C GLN A 34 -1.71 -25.47 -8.92
N THR A 35 -2.51 -24.46 -9.29
CA THR A 35 -2.01 -23.19 -9.80
C THR A 35 -1.41 -22.34 -8.68
N LEU A 36 -2.02 -22.38 -7.49
CA LEU A 36 -1.52 -21.70 -6.31
C LEU A 36 -0.12 -22.23 -5.92
N GLU A 37 0.04 -23.55 -5.85
CA GLU A 37 1.32 -24.19 -5.52
C GLU A 37 2.43 -23.85 -6.53
N LYS A 38 2.13 -23.91 -7.83
CA LYS A 38 3.10 -23.54 -8.89
C LYS A 38 3.60 -22.11 -8.76
N VAL A 39 2.68 -21.16 -8.51
CA VAL A 39 3.03 -19.75 -8.36
C VAL A 39 3.81 -19.50 -7.07
N ASN A 40 3.40 -20.09 -5.94
CA ASN A 40 4.14 -19.95 -4.68
C ASN A 40 5.55 -20.54 -4.77
N GLY A 41 5.71 -21.71 -5.39
CA GLY A 41 7.04 -22.30 -5.62
C GLY A 41 7.92 -21.45 -6.54
N ALA A 42 7.34 -20.76 -7.53
CA ALA A 42 8.08 -19.81 -8.37
C ALA A 42 8.49 -18.55 -7.59
N ILE A 43 7.62 -18.03 -6.73
CA ILE A 43 7.90 -16.88 -5.86
C ILE A 43 9.08 -17.19 -4.92
N GLU A 44 9.07 -18.36 -4.28
CA GLU A 44 10.15 -18.80 -3.39
C GLU A 44 11.48 -18.97 -4.14
N LYS A 45 11.46 -19.65 -5.30
CA LYS A 45 12.67 -19.86 -6.11
C LYS A 45 13.30 -18.58 -6.62
N LEU A 46 12.48 -17.57 -6.93
CA LEU A 46 12.94 -16.28 -7.44
C LEU A 46 13.23 -15.27 -6.33
N ASN A 47 12.96 -15.61 -5.07
CA ASN A 47 12.95 -14.69 -3.94
C ASN A 47 12.17 -13.41 -4.26
N TYR A 48 11.03 -13.57 -4.93
CA TYR A 48 10.20 -12.45 -5.37
C TYR A 48 9.50 -11.85 -4.16
N ILE A 49 9.84 -10.60 -3.84
CA ILE A 49 9.16 -9.83 -2.80
C ILE A 49 8.17 -8.91 -3.51
N PRO A 50 6.86 -9.08 -3.32
CA PRO A 50 5.88 -8.17 -3.91
C PRO A 50 6.07 -6.76 -3.35
N ASP A 51 6.55 -5.87 -4.20
CA ASP A 51 6.75 -4.46 -3.88
C ASP A 51 5.39 -3.78 -3.63
N GLN A 52 5.09 -3.53 -2.35
CA GLN A 52 3.87 -2.84 -1.95
C GLN A 52 3.85 -1.37 -2.40
N TYR A 53 5.02 -0.74 -2.65
CA TYR A 53 5.10 0.63 -3.16
C TYR A 53 4.76 0.69 -4.66
N ALA A 54 5.23 -0.26 -5.46
CA ALA A 54 4.82 -0.38 -6.87
C ALA A 54 3.32 -0.67 -7.05
N ARG A 55 2.67 -1.27 -6.05
CA ARG A 55 1.22 -1.54 -6.00
C ARG A 55 0.41 -0.24 -5.84
N GLY A 56 0.90 0.73 -5.07
CA GLY A 56 0.26 2.04 -4.90
C GLY A 56 0.20 2.86 -6.19
N MET A 57 1.24 2.76 -7.03
CA MET A 57 1.30 3.47 -8.32
C MET A 57 0.28 2.96 -9.35
N LYS A 58 -0.08 1.67 -9.33
CA LYS A 58 -1.00 1.09 -10.33
C LYS A 58 -2.49 1.24 -9.95
N LEU A 59 -2.80 1.53 -8.68
CA LEU A 59 -4.17 1.76 -8.20
C LEU A 59 -4.56 3.23 -8.07
N ASN A 60 -3.65 4.18 -8.31
CA ASN A 60 -3.88 5.62 -8.18
C ASN A 60 -4.52 6.04 -6.84
N ARG A 61 -4.36 5.20 -5.80
CA ARG A 61 -4.90 5.39 -4.45
C ARG A 61 -3.87 4.85 -3.47
N THR A 62 -3.32 5.74 -2.65
CA THR A 62 -2.36 5.43 -1.60
C THR A 62 -3.02 4.93 -0.31
N ASN A 63 -4.36 4.92 -0.27
CA ASN A 63 -5.16 4.75 0.96
C ASN A 63 -4.64 5.63 2.11
N THR A 64 -4.12 6.81 1.78
CA THR A 64 -3.61 7.78 2.75
C THR A 64 -4.61 8.93 2.89
N ILE A 65 -4.93 9.29 4.12
CA ILE A 65 -5.75 10.46 4.45
C ILE A 65 -4.87 11.45 5.22
N ALA A 66 -4.84 12.71 4.79
CA ALA A 66 -4.13 13.76 5.49
C ALA A 66 -5.04 14.45 6.51
N LEU A 67 -4.58 14.55 7.74
CA LEU A 67 -5.22 15.30 8.80
C LEU A 67 -4.41 16.57 9.06
N ILE A 68 -4.94 17.72 8.64
CA ILE A 68 -4.33 19.03 8.86
C ILE A 68 -4.96 19.64 10.11
N VAL A 69 -4.13 19.92 11.13
CA VAL A 69 -4.54 20.53 12.39
C VAL A 69 -3.75 21.81 12.67
N PRO A 70 -4.32 22.79 13.39
CA PRO A 70 -3.62 24.03 13.72
C PRO A 70 -2.38 23.81 14.61
N THR A 71 -2.44 22.87 15.55
CA THR A 71 -1.35 22.53 16.45
C THR A 71 -1.53 21.14 17.05
N ILE A 72 -0.45 20.39 17.27
CA ILE A 72 -0.47 19.13 18.04
C ILE A 72 -0.21 19.36 19.54
N TRP A 73 0.17 20.58 19.93
CA TRP A 73 0.49 20.92 21.31
C TRP A 73 -0.75 21.14 22.18
N HIS A 74 -1.88 21.50 21.55
CA HIS A 74 -3.12 21.68 22.27
C HIS A 74 -3.81 20.32 22.49
N PRO A 75 -4.16 19.94 23.74
CA PRO A 75 -4.69 18.60 24.06
C PRO A 75 -5.86 18.15 23.18
N PHE A 76 -6.79 19.06 22.88
CA PHE A 76 -7.92 18.79 21.98
C PHE A 76 -7.50 18.19 20.63
N PHE A 77 -6.52 18.80 19.95
CA PHE A 77 -6.11 18.33 18.63
C PHE A 77 -5.27 17.06 18.71
N GLY A 78 -4.50 16.87 19.78
CA GLY A 78 -3.76 15.64 20.03
C GLY A 78 -4.70 14.45 20.25
N GLU A 79 -5.70 14.61 21.11
CA GLU A 79 -6.73 13.59 21.37
C GLU A 79 -7.56 13.30 20.13
N PHE A 80 -7.97 14.35 19.39
CA PHE A 80 -8.68 14.19 18.13
C PHE A 80 -7.86 13.41 17.10
N ALA A 81 -6.58 13.78 16.89
CA ALA A 81 -5.71 13.09 15.95
C ALA A 81 -5.49 11.61 16.33
N TYR A 82 -5.37 11.32 17.62
CA TYR A 82 -5.26 9.96 18.12
C TYR A 82 -6.49 9.11 17.75
N HIS A 83 -7.71 9.60 18.02
CA HIS A 83 -8.92 8.85 17.69
C HIS A 83 -9.16 8.70 16.18
N VAL A 84 -8.82 9.73 15.39
CA VAL A 84 -8.88 9.64 13.92
C VAL A 84 -7.91 8.57 13.41
N GLU A 85 -6.67 8.53 13.92
CA GLU A 85 -5.68 7.52 13.52
C GLU A 85 -6.18 6.09 13.77
N GLN A 86 -6.77 5.84 14.94
CA GLN A 86 -7.30 4.54 15.30
C GLN A 86 -8.40 4.06 14.35
N GLU A 87 -9.36 4.94 14.02
CA GLU A 87 -10.44 4.60 13.08
C GLU A 87 -9.93 4.42 11.65
N LEU A 88 -8.98 5.24 11.21
CA LEU A 88 -8.37 5.10 9.88
C LEU A 88 -7.60 3.79 9.77
N SER A 89 -6.82 3.43 10.79
CA SER A 89 -6.08 2.18 10.85
C SER A 89 -7.00 0.96 10.79
N ARG A 90 -8.15 1.00 11.50
CA ARG A 90 -9.18 -0.05 11.45
C ARG A 90 -9.78 -0.24 10.05
N LEU A 91 -9.76 0.79 9.22
CA LEU A 91 -10.28 0.79 7.85
C LEU A 91 -9.19 0.56 6.79
N ASP A 92 -7.98 0.13 7.19
CA ASP A 92 -6.80 -0.04 6.31
C ASP A 92 -6.35 1.25 5.60
N TYR A 93 -6.60 2.41 6.23
CA TYR A 93 -6.08 3.71 5.81
C TYR A 93 -4.86 4.12 6.63
N LYS A 94 -3.91 4.81 5.99
CA LYS A 94 -2.79 5.47 6.65
C LYS A 94 -3.12 6.94 6.89
N MET A 95 -2.71 7.48 8.04
CA MET A 95 -2.86 8.91 8.34
C MET A 95 -1.54 9.67 8.10
N LEU A 96 -1.61 10.81 7.41
CA LEU A 96 -0.54 11.81 7.37
C LEU A 96 -0.95 13.00 8.25
N LEU A 97 -0.25 13.20 9.37
CA LEU A 97 -0.53 14.31 10.28
C LEU A 97 0.25 15.56 9.87
N CYS A 98 -0.47 16.67 9.67
CA CYS A 98 0.07 17.94 9.21
C CYS A 98 -0.22 19.04 10.25
N ASN A 99 0.84 19.67 10.75
CA ASN A 99 0.73 20.74 11.76
C ASN A 99 0.90 22.11 11.10
N SER A 100 -0.19 22.82 10.86
CA SER A 100 -0.17 24.04 10.03
C SER A 100 0.31 25.29 10.77
N ALA A 101 -0.01 25.49 12.05
CA ALA A 101 0.31 26.73 12.78
C ALA A 101 -0.15 28.04 12.08
N GLY A 102 -1.00 27.98 11.04
CA GLY A 102 -1.45 29.13 10.26
C GLY A 102 -1.77 28.80 8.79
N PRO A 103 -2.45 29.72 8.07
CA PRO A 103 -3.04 29.48 6.75
C PRO A 103 -2.01 29.27 5.63
N GLU A 104 -0.80 29.83 5.73
CA GLU A 104 0.25 29.63 4.72
C GLU A 104 0.65 28.16 4.60
N LYS A 105 0.92 27.51 5.74
CA LYS A 105 1.28 26.08 5.77
C LYS A 105 0.10 25.17 5.44
N GLU A 106 -1.15 25.56 5.74
CA GLU A 106 -2.33 24.82 5.27
C GLU A 106 -2.35 24.74 3.74
N ALA A 107 -2.11 25.88 3.08
CA ALA A 107 -2.05 25.94 1.62
C ALA A 107 -0.88 25.12 1.05
N GLU A 108 0.26 25.07 1.73
CA GLU A 108 1.39 24.20 1.36
C GLU A 108 1.01 22.71 1.43
N TYR A 109 0.38 22.28 2.53
CA TYR A 109 -0.05 20.90 2.70
C TYR A 109 -1.10 20.49 1.67
N ILE A 110 -2.06 21.36 1.36
CA ILE A 110 -3.08 21.10 0.33
C ILE A 110 -2.44 20.91 -1.05
N LYS A 111 -1.38 21.65 -1.38
CA LYS A 111 -0.67 21.51 -2.68
C LYS A 111 0.18 20.25 -2.77
N MET A 112 0.59 19.67 -1.64
CA MET A 112 1.41 18.46 -1.58
C MET A 112 0.59 17.18 -1.79
N LEU A 113 -0.72 17.23 -1.54
CA LEU A 113 -1.67 16.11 -1.60
C LEU A 113 -2.28 15.96 -2.99
#